data_AF-A0A8S3J9I4-F1
#
_entry.id   AF-A0A8S3J9I4-F1
#
_cell.length_a   1.000
_cell.length_b   1.000
_cell.length_c   1.000
_cell.angle_alpha   90.00
_cell.angle_beta   90.00
_cell.angle_gamma   90.00
#
_symmetry.space_group_name_H-M   'P 1'
#
loop_
_entity.id
_entity.type
_entity.pdbx_description
1 polymer ?
#
loop_
_entity_poly.entity_id
_entity_poly.type
_entity_poly.pdbx_seq_one_letter_code
_entity_poly.pdbx_strand_id
1 'polypeptide(L)'
;MDTYGYLYNNSFDKTKLSLNQVKQDDDSGGNLQFQLTSVLHSGMRSILIVTTYSPNIRGPFSLIVSGPATVDFRIYPTAAKSSSTVTTTTTTSTTSSA
;
A
#
# COMPACT_ATOMS: atom_id res chain seq x y z
N MET A 1 6.20 10.84 10.19
CA MET A 1 4.76 10.49 10.23
C MET A 1 4.69 9.02 10.54
N ASP A 2 3.90 8.61 11.52
CA ASP A 2 3.70 7.20 11.87
C ASP A 2 2.57 6.65 10.99
N THR A 3 2.88 5.75 10.06
CA THR A 3 1.97 5.36 8.97
C THR A 3 1.37 3.99 9.20
N TYR A 4 0.07 3.86 8.92
CA TYR A 4 -0.65 2.59 8.98
C TYR A 4 -1.19 2.25 7.58
N GLY A 5 -0.80 1.10 7.04
CA GLY A 5 -1.29 0.58 5.77
C GLY A 5 -2.34 -0.52 5.95
N TYR A 6 -3.43 -0.45 5.18
CA TYR A 6 -4.44 -1.51 5.09
C TYR A 6 -4.64 -1.92 3.62
N LEU A 7 -4.50 -3.21 3.33
CA LEU A 7 -4.72 -3.77 2.00
C LEU A 7 -6.07 -4.50 1.95
N TYR A 8 -6.88 -4.17 0.96
CA TYR A 8 -8.19 -4.76 0.70
C TYR A 8 -8.25 -5.36 -0.70
N ASN A 9 -9.06 -6.42 -0.84
CA ASN A 9 -9.42 -6.97 -2.14
C ASN A 9 -10.81 -6.49 -2.56
N ASN A 10 -10.95 -6.13 -3.85
CA ASN A 10 -12.20 -5.79 -4.53
C ASN A 10 -12.89 -4.49 -4.07
N SER A 11 -13.22 -4.35 -2.78
CA SER A 11 -13.93 -3.20 -2.22
C SER A 11 -13.46 -2.84 -0.81
N PHE A 12 -13.66 -1.57 -0.45
CA PHE A 12 -13.43 -1.02 0.87
C PHE A 12 -14.74 -0.39 1.38
N ASP A 13 -15.14 -0.74 2.60
CA ASP A 13 -16.29 -0.15 3.30
C ASP A 13 -15.84 0.40 4.65
N LYS A 14 -15.88 1.73 4.80
CA LYS A 14 -15.49 2.42 6.03
C LYS A 14 -16.32 2.02 7.26
N THR A 15 -17.50 1.43 7.08
CA THR A 15 -18.37 0.96 8.16
C THR A 15 -18.11 -0.50 8.54
N LYS A 16 -17.37 -1.24 7.71
CA LYS A 16 -17.05 -2.66 7.88
C LYS A 16 -15.57 -2.91 7.56
N LEU A 17 -14.69 -2.41 8.42
CA LEU A 17 -13.25 -2.39 8.15
C LEU A 17 -12.61 -3.78 7.98
N SER A 18 -13.19 -4.83 8.56
CA SER A 18 -12.69 -6.20 8.39
C SER A 18 -13.14 -6.86 7.08
N LEU A 19 -14.16 -6.31 6.41
CA LEU A 19 -14.69 -6.90 5.18
C LEU A 19 -13.66 -6.74 4.05
N ASN A 20 -13.28 -7.87 3.44
CA ASN A 20 -12.28 -7.96 2.37
C ASN A 20 -10.87 -7.46 2.72
N GLN A 21 -10.58 -7.24 4.01
CA GLN A 21 -9.24 -6.92 4.46
C GLN A 21 -8.33 -8.12 4.27
N VAL A 22 -7.20 -7.90 3.61
CA VAL A 22 -6.18 -8.92 3.34
C VAL A 22 -5.06 -8.85 4.36
N LYS A 23 -4.58 -7.63 4.62
CA LYS A 23 -3.43 -7.41 5.51
C LYS A 23 -3.42 -5.97 6.01
N GLN A 24 -2.83 -5.76 7.17
CA GLN A 24 -2.57 -4.45 7.74
C GLN A 24 -1.23 -4.48 8.47
N ASP A 25 -0.58 -3.33 8.59
CA ASP A 25 0.67 -3.15 9.33
C ASP A 25 0.89 -1.66 9.64
N ASP A 26 1.48 -1.36 10.78
CA ASP A 26 1.79 0.00 11.25
C ASP A 26 3.29 0.27 11.51
N ASP A 27 4.12 -0.74 11.74
CA ASP A 27 5.51 -0.50 12.18
C ASP A 27 6.60 -1.40 11.57
N SER A 28 6.26 -2.40 10.76
CA SER A 28 7.23 -3.40 10.26
C SER A 28 8.24 -2.84 9.24
N GLY A 29 8.04 -1.63 8.72
CA GLY A 29 8.93 -0.96 7.76
C GLY A 29 10.08 -0.18 8.38
N GLY A 30 10.15 -0.10 9.71
CA GLY A 30 11.12 0.73 10.43
C GLY A 30 10.76 2.22 10.39
N ASN A 31 11.32 3.02 11.31
CA ASN A 31 10.94 4.44 11.49
C ASN A 31 9.42 4.66 11.61
N LEU A 32 8.70 3.73 12.25
CA LEU A 32 7.23 3.76 12.38
C LEU A 32 6.50 3.79 11.02
N GLN A 33 7.10 3.18 9.99
CA GLN A 33 6.48 3.02 8.68
C GLN A 33 5.89 1.63 8.56
N PHE A 34 4.76 1.50 7.85
CA PHE A 34 4.22 0.18 7.53
C PHE A 34 5.07 -0.52 6.47
N GLN A 35 5.05 -1.84 6.47
CA GLN A 35 5.56 -2.70 5.41
C GLN A 35 4.61 -3.88 5.17
N LEU A 36 4.04 -3.94 3.97
CA LEU A 36 3.11 -4.99 3.57
C LEU A 36 3.72 -5.89 2.50
N THR A 37 3.76 -7.20 2.79
CA THR A 37 4.07 -8.25 1.80
C THR A 37 2.79 -9.06 1.54
N SER A 38 2.31 -9.05 0.29
CA SER A 38 1.11 -9.78 -0.14
C SER A 38 1.18 -10.16 -1.63
N VAL A 39 0.44 -11.19 -2.02
CA VAL A 39 0.29 -11.60 -3.42
C VAL A 39 -0.85 -10.80 -4.05
N LEU A 40 -0.54 -10.05 -5.11
CA LEU A 40 -1.53 -9.34 -5.91
C LEU A 40 -1.82 -10.14 -7.18
N HIS A 41 -3.11 -10.42 -7.43
CA HIS A 41 -3.53 -11.19 -8.59
C HIS A 41 -3.90 -10.26 -9.75
N SER A 42 -3.38 -10.53 -10.95
CA SER A 42 -3.75 -9.81 -12.16
C SER A 42 -5.26 -9.94 -12.44
N GLY A 43 -5.88 -8.87 -12.94
CA GLY A 43 -7.32 -8.82 -13.21
C GLY A 43 -8.19 -8.63 -11.96
N MET A 44 -7.61 -8.64 -10.76
CA MET A 44 -8.32 -8.32 -9.52
C MET A 44 -8.01 -6.89 -9.06
N ARG A 45 -9.03 -6.21 -8.53
CA ARG A 45 -8.85 -4.88 -7.93
C ARG A 45 -8.28 -5.04 -6.51
N SER A 46 -7.15 -4.39 -6.25
CA SER A 46 -6.60 -4.22 -4.90
C SER A 46 -6.68 -2.77 -4.47
N ILE A 47 -7.01 -2.52 -3.21
CA ILE A 47 -7.17 -1.18 -2.65
C ILE A 47 -6.22 -1.08 -1.46
N LEU A 48 -5.30 -0.12 -1.51
CA LEU A 48 -4.42 0.23 -0.39
C LEU A 48 -4.95 1.52 0.25
N ILE A 49 -5.26 1.46 1.55
CA ILE A 49 -5.53 2.63 2.37
C ILE A 49 -4.27 2.95 3.16
N VAL A 50 -3.74 4.16 2.96
CA VAL A 50 -2.62 4.70 3.73
C VAL A 50 -3.16 5.75 4.67
N THR A 51 -2.95 5.56 5.97
CA THR A 51 -3.34 6.50 7.03
C THR A 51 -2.20 6.61 8.04
N THR A 52 -2.45 7.26 9.17
CA THR A 52 -1.52 7.39 10.29
C THR A 52 -2.06 6.70 11.53
N TYR A 53 -1.16 6.19 12.38
CA TYR A 53 -1.54 5.58 13.66
C TYR A 53 -2.34 6.56 14.54
N SER A 54 -1.85 7.79 14.66
CA SER A 54 -2.54 8.88 15.36
C SER A 54 -3.55 9.58 14.44
N PRO A 55 -4.72 9.99 14.96
CA PRO A 55 -5.71 10.74 14.19
C PRO A 55 -5.20 12.15 13.85
N ASN A 56 -5.77 12.74 12.79
CA ASN A 56 -5.52 14.13 12.35
C ASN A 56 -4.09 14.47 11.94
N ILE A 57 -3.21 13.48 11.76
CA ILE A 57 -1.88 13.69 11.18
C ILE A 57 -2.02 13.70 9.65
N ARG A 58 -1.37 14.67 9.01
CA ARG A 58 -1.35 14.81 7.55
C ARG A 58 0.06 15.16 7.10
N GLY A 59 0.44 14.64 5.94
CA GLY A 59 1.72 14.94 5.33
C GLY A 59 1.83 14.32 3.95
N PRO A 60 2.85 14.72 3.18
CA PRO A 60 3.24 13.98 1.99
C PRO A 60 3.76 12.60 2.39
N PHE A 61 3.61 11.64 1.49
CA PHE A 61 4.20 10.31 1.64
C PHE A 61 4.67 9.78 0.28
N SER A 62 5.59 8.82 0.34
CA SER A 62 6.04 8.05 -0.80
C SER A 62 5.71 6.58 -0.61
N LEU A 63 5.19 5.93 -1.65
CA LEU A 63 5.00 4.48 -1.67
C LEU A 63 6.06 3.84 -2.56
N ILE A 64 6.74 2.82 -2.05
CA ILE A 64 7.66 1.98 -2.82
C ILE A 64 7.02 0.61 -2.94
N VAL A 65 6.81 0.15 -4.18
CA VAL A 65 6.28 -1.19 -4.44
C VAL A 65 7.25 -1.96 -5.32
N SER A 66 7.63 -3.14 -4.84
CA SER A 66 8.51 -4.05 -5.55
C SER A 66 7.86 -5.41 -5.74
N GLY A 67 8.04 -6.00 -6.92
CA GLY A 67 7.54 -7.32 -7.23
C GLY A 67 8.01 -7.82 -8.59
N PRO A 68 7.62 -9.05 -8.95
CA PRO A 68 7.99 -9.65 -10.24
C PRO A 68 7.24 -9.03 -11.43
N ALA A 69 6.21 -8.22 -11.18
CA ALA A 69 5.40 -7.56 -12.20
C ALA A 69 5.25 -6.07 -11.88
N THR A 70 5.07 -5.26 -12.94
CA THR A 70 4.78 -3.84 -12.81
C THR A 70 3.38 -3.64 -12.23
N VAL A 71 3.25 -2.70 -11.30
CA VAL A 71 1.99 -2.29 -10.68
C VAL A 71 1.69 -0.85 -11.07
N ASP A 72 0.50 -0.63 -11.64
CA ASP A 72 -0.02 0.70 -11.94
C ASP A 72 -0.92 1.19 -10.79
N PHE A 73 -0.63 2.40 -10.31
CA PHE A 73 -1.39 3.02 -9.22
C PHE A 73 -2.34 4.08 -9.77
N ARG A 74 -3.61 4.00 -9.36
CA ARG A 74 -4.53 5.13 -9.43
C ARG A 74 -4.80 5.67 -8.04
N ILE A 75 -4.25 6.84 -7.75
CA ILE A 75 -4.34 7.49 -6.44
C ILE A 75 -5.64 8.29 -6.38
N TYR A 76 -6.44 8.04 -5.34
CA TYR A 76 -7.63 8.83 -5.04
C TYR A 76 -7.36 9.62 -3.74
N PRO A 77 -6.97 10.90 -3.82
CA PRO A 77 -6.76 11.70 -2.62
C PRO A 77 -8.11 11.89 -1.91
N THR A 78 -8.24 11.31 -0.72
CA THR A 78 -9.43 11.43 0.13
C THR A 78 -9.47 12.72 0.95
N ALA A 79 -8.39 13.51 0.93
CA ALA A 79 -8.32 14.85 1.50
C ALA A 79 -7.58 15.83 0.56
N ALA A 80 -8.11 17.05 0.41
CA ALA A 80 -7.75 18.04 -0.61
C ALA A 80 -6.32 18.63 -0.55
N LYS A 81 -5.37 18.08 0.23
CA LYS A 81 -4.05 18.71 0.45
C LYS A 81 -2.84 17.77 0.61
N SER A 82 -2.91 16.50 0.20
CA SER A 82 -1.70 15.64 0.17
C SER A 82 -1.18 15.46 -1.25
N SER A 83 0.05 15.91 -1.48
CA SER A 83 0.85 15.52 -2.64
C SER A 83 1.56 14.21 -2.29
N SER A 84 1.29 13.15 -3.06
CA SER A 84 1.85 11.81 -2.83
C SER A 84 2.60 11.36 -4.08
N THR A 85 3.78 10.77 -3.89
CA THR A 85 4.59 10.21 -4.99
C THR A 85 4.62 8.70 -4.87
N VAL A 86 4.49 7.98 -5.98
CA VAL A 86 4.55 6.51 -5.99
C VAL A 86 5.69 6.09 -6.91
N THR A 87 6.57 5.22 -6.42
CA THR A 87 7.67 4.63 -7.19
C THR A 87 7.46 3.13 -7.25
N THR A 88 7.34 2.60 -8.47
CA THR A 88 7.23 1.17 -8.73
C THR A 88 8.57 0.67 -9.25
N THR A 89 9.10 -0.39 -8.63
CA THR A 89 10.35 -1.04 -9.05
C THR A 89 10.07 -2.49 -9.42
N THR A 90 10.33 -2.87 -10.67
CA THR A 90 10.23 -4.27 -11.10
C THR A 90 11.55 -4.97 -10.82
N THR A 91 11.51 -6.04 -10.03
CA THR A 91 12.71 -6.85 -9.73
C THR A 91 12.65 -8.11 -10.60
N THR A 92 13.39 -8.14 -11.69
CA THR A 92 13.58 -9.35 -12.50
C THR A 92 14.66 -10.23 -11.88
N SER A 93 14.25 -11.32 -11.22
CA SER A 93 15.17 -12.38 -10.82
C SER A 93 15.52 -13.24 -12.04
N THR A 94 16.69 -13.04 -12.64
CA THR A 94 17.26 -13.99 -13.60
C THR A 94 17.83 -15.18 -12.84
N THR A 95 17.11 -16.30 -12.78
CA THR A 95 17.71 -17.58 -12.42
C THR A 95 18.53 -18.08 -13.61
N SER A 96 19.85 -17.88 -13.59
CA SER A 96 20.75 -18.63 -14.46
C SER A 96 20.98 -20.01 -13.85
N SER A 97 20.43 -21.04 -14.48
CA SER A 97 20.80 -22.42 -14.18
C SER A 97 22.20 -22.68 -14.74
N ALA A 98 23.15 -23.07 -13.89
CA ALA A 98 24.43 -23.65 -14.28
C ALA A 98 24.31 -25.18 -14.33
#